data_AF-A0A316QWT7-F1
#
_entry.id   AF-A0A316QWT7-F1
#
_cell.length_a   1.000
_cell.length_b   1.000
_cell.length_c   1.000
_cell.angle_alpha   90.00
_cell.angle_beta   90.00
_cell.angle_gamma   90.00
#
_symmetry.space_group_name_H-M   'P 1'
#
loop_
_entity.id
_entity.type
_entity.pdbx_description
1 polymer ?
#
loop_
_entity_poly.entity_id
_entity_poly.type
_entity_poly.pdbx_seq_one_letter_code
_entity_poly.pdbx_strand_id
1 'polypeptide(L)' 'MKEWFIGRENELTELNEMYEQERFHMFVLCGRRRVGKTTLLNEFCKNKEAVFFSVEQSNNKLYGAFGGTG' A
#
# COMPACT_ATOMS: atom_id res chain seq x y z
N MET A 1 1.88 -15.95 -17.51
CA MET A 1 1.40 -14.71 -18.16
C MET A 1 2.30 -13.58 -17.66
N LYS A 2 2.98 -12.85 -18.54
CA LYS A 2 3.92 -11.80 -18.13
C LYS A 2 3.09 -10.55 -17.84
N GLU A 3 2.92 -10.21 -16.56
CA GLU A 3 2.26 -8.97 -16.14
C GLU A 3 3.11 -7.79 -16.64
N TRP A 4 2.54 -6.93 -17.48
CA TRP A 4 3.23 -5.77 -18.05
C TRP A 4 3.09 -4.59 -17.08
N PHE A 5 4.17 -4.29 -16.36
CA PHE A 5 4.27 -3.06 -15.57
C PHE A 5 4.75 -1.93 -16.49
N ILE A 6 3.93 -0.89 -16.68
CA ILE A 6 4.21 0.22 -17.60
C ILE A 6 4.24 1.54 -16.84
N GLY A 7 5.29 2.32 -17.08
CA GLY A 7 5.57 3.56 -16.36
C GLY A 7 5.95 3.30 -14.91
N ARG A 8 6.11 4.38 -14.13
CA ARG A 8 6.54 4.34 -12.73
C ARG A 8 7.95 3.78 -12.54
N GLU A 9 8.80 3.80 -13.57
CA GLU A 9 10.18 3.31 -13.45
C GLU A 9 10.97 4.12 -12.41
N ASN A 10 10.72 5.42 -12.32
CA ASN A 10 11.38 6.31 -11.35
C ASN A 10 10.99 5.93 -9.92
N GLU A 11 9.69 5.84 -9.62
CA GLU A 11 9.23 5.48 -8.27
C GLU A 11 9.69 4.06 -7.87
N LEU A 12 9.71 3.11 -8.81
CA LEU A 12 10.22 1.76 -8.54
C LEU A 12 11.73 1.77 -8.27
N THR A 13 12.49 2.56 -9.02
CA THR A 13 13.93 2.73 -8.81
C THR A 13 14.22 3.33 -7.44
N GLU A 14 13.55 4.43 -7.07
CA GLU A 14 13.71 5.07 -5.76
C GLU A 14 13.40 4.09 -4.61
N LEU A 15 12.33 3.29 -4.72
CA LEU A 15 11.99 2.28 -3.72
C LEU A 15 13.06 1.19 -3.60
N ASN A 16 13.64 0.72 -4.71
CA ASN A 16 14.72 -0.27 -4.70
C ASN A 16 16.01 0.29 -4.10
N GLU A 17 16.40 1.51 -4.48
CA GLU A 17 17.59 2.17 -3.93
C GLU A 17 17.47 2.37 -2.41
N MET A 18 16.29 2.76 -1.91
CA MET A 18 16.03 2.84 -0.47
C MET A 18 16.10 1.46 0.20
N TYR A 19 15.62 0.40 -0.46
CA TYR A 19 15.64 -0.96 0.09
C TYR A 19 17.07 -1.53 0.19
N GLU A 20 17.97 -1.18 -0.72
CA GLU A 20 19.37 -1.63 -0.72
C GLU A 20 20.22 -0.94 0.36
N GLN A 21 19.77 0.20 0.88
CA GLN A 21 20.46 0.89 1.97
C GLN A 21 20.25 0.15 3.30
N GLU A 22 21.34 -0.09 4.04
CA GLU A 22 21.34 -0.76 5.36
C GLU A 22 20.80 0.15 6.49
N ARG A 23 19.65 0.78 6.28
CA ARG A 23 18.96 1.61 7.29
C ARG A 23 17.45 1.49 7.16
N PHE A 24 16.75 1.86 8.22
CA PHE A 24 15.30 1.89 8.23
C PHE A 24 14.75 3.01 7.34
N HIS A 25 13.75 2.66 6.51
CA HIS A 25 12.99 3.60 5.70
C HIS A 25 11.50 3.47 5.99
N MET A 26 10.83 4.61 6.12
CA MET A 26 9.38 4.70 6.14
C MET A 26 8.95 5.67 5.05
N PHE A 27 8.09 5.21 4.14
CA PHE A 27 7.53 6.04 3.09
C PHE A 27 6.00 5.95 3.10
N VAL A 28 5.36 6.99 2.59
CA VAL A 28 3.91 7.07 2.47
C VAL A 28 3.55 7.21 1.00
N LEU A 29 2.91 6.18 0.43
CA LEU A 29 2.47 6.19 -0.96
C LEU A 29 1.05 6.76 -1.07
N CYS A 30 0.94 8.02 -1.49
CA CYS A 30 -0.32 8.74 -1.64
C CYS A 30 -0.77 8.83 -3.11
N GLY A 31 -2.08 8.99 -3.35
CA GLY A 31 -2.63 9.22 -4.69
C GLY A 31 -4.10 8.84 -4.83
N ARG A 32 -4.72 9.22 -5.94
CA ARG A 32 -6.14 8.95 -6.21
C ARG A 32 -6.47 7.44 -6.20
N ARG A 33 -7.75 7.11 -6.02
CA ARG A 33 -8.22 5.72 -6.12
C ARG A 33 -7.93 5.19 -7.53
N ARG A 34 -7.42 3.94 -7.64
CA ARG A 34 -7.09 3.24 -8.89
C ARG A 34 -5.91 3.76 -9.73
N VAL A 35 -5.01 4.58 -9.18
CA VAL A 35 -3.78 5.04 -9.89
C VAL A 35 -2.62 4.04 -9.90
N GLY A 36 -2.85 2.79 -9.50
CA GLY A 36 -1.82 1.74 -9.50
C GLY A 36 -0.91 1.67 -8.27
N LYS A 37 -1.25 2.29 -7.13
CA LYS A 37 -0.41 2.24 -5.90
C LYS A 37 -0.13 0.81 -5.43
N THR A 38 -1.18 -0.01 -5.33
CA THR A 38 -1.04 -1.42 -4.94
C THR A 38 -0.23 -2.20 -5.97
N THR A 39 -0.38 -1.88 -7.26
CA THR A 39 0.42 -2.49 -8.34
C THR A 39 1.89 -2.15 -8.20
N LEU A 40 2.25 -0.88 -7.93
CA LEU A 40 3.64 -0.47 -7.69
C LEU A 40 4.24 -1.21 -6.48
N LEU A 41 3.51 -1.30 -5.36
CA LEU A 41 3.97 -2.03 -4.18
C LEU A 41 4.16 -3.53 -4.47
N ASN A 42 3.23 -4.15 -5.20
CA ASN A 42 3.35 -5.55 -5.60
C ASN A 42 4.56 -5.79 -6.51
N GLU A 43 4.83 -4.88 -7.45
CA GLU A 43 6.00 -4.94 -8.32
C GLU A 43 7.29 -4.78 -7.51
N PHE A 44 7.34 -3.79 -6.63
CA PHE A 44 8.47 -3.55 -5.73
C PHE A 44 8.76 -4.77 -4.85
N CYS A 45 7.75 -5.42 -4.30
CA CYS A 45 7.92 -6.58 -3.42
C CYS A 45 8.29 -7.88 -4.16
N LYS A 46 8.32 -7.91 -5.50
CA LYS A 46 8.74 -9.12 -6.23
C LYS A 46 10.16 -9.50 -5.84
N ASN A 47 10.35 -10.79 -5.51
CA ASN A 47 11.63 -11.36 -5.08
C ASN A 47 12.19 -10.78 -3.78
N LYS A 48 11.36 -10.13 -2.96
CA LYS A 48 11.71 -9.63 -1.63
C LYS A 48 10.86 -10.33 -0.59
N GLU A 49 11.42 -10.57 0.60
CA GLU A 49 10.62 -10.98 1.74
C GLU A 49 9.74 -9.80 2.17
N ALA A 50 8.43 -9.92 2.00
CA ALA A 50 7.50 -8.84 2.26
C ALA A 50 6.21 -9.37 2.91
N VAL A 51 5.66 -8.59 3.84
CA VAL A 51 4.35 -8.83 4.44
C VAL A 51 3.41 -7.74 3.98
N PHE A 52 2.26 -8.12 3.43
CA PHE A 52 1.23 -7.19 2.96
C PHE A 52 0.00 -7.24 3.87
N PHE A 53 -0.33 -6.10 4.49
CA PHE A 53 -1.54 -5.95 5.31
C PHE A 53 -2.55 -5.07 4.59
N SER A 54 -3.70 -5.65 4.24
CA SER A 54 -4.85 -4.88 3.75
C SER A 54 -5.74 -4.52 4.92
N VAL A 55 -5.80 -3.23 5.25
CA VAL A 55 -6.76 -2.71 6.24
C VAL A 55 -8.00 -2.24 5.49
N GLU A 56 -9.12 -2.91 5.73
CA GLU A 56 -10.41 -2.43 5.27
C GLU A 56 -10.93 -1.38 6.26
N GLN A 57 -11.48 -0.28 5.76
CA GLN A 57 -12.14 0.70 6.62
C GLN A 57 -13.41 0.06 7.19
N SER A 58 -13.29 -0.50 8.40
CA SER A 58 -14.45 -0.89 9.20
C SER A 58 -15.01 0.35 9.87
N ASN A 59 -16.11 0.87 9.33
CA ASN A 59 -16.87 1.93 10.00
C ASN A 59 -17.77 1.26 11.04
N ASN A 60 -17.19 0.83 12.17
CA ASN A 60 -17.98 0.22 13.24
C ASN A 60 -18.84 1.32 13.86
N LYS A 61 -20.10 1.42 13.41
CA LYS A 61 -21.09 2.31 14.01
C LYS A 61 -21.40 1.80 15.42
N LEU A 62 -20.66 2.27 16.41
CA LEU A 62 -20.94 2.10 17.84
C LEU A 62 -22.20 2.86 18.31
N TYR A 63 -23.16 3.14 17.40
CA TYR A 63 -24.37 3.93 17.72
C TYR A 63 -25.53 3.09 18.26
N GLY A 64 -25.34 1.79 18.53
CA GLY A 64 -26.40 0.90 19.04
C GLY A 64 -26.35 0.56 20.53
N ALA A 65 -25.30 0.96 21.26
CA ALA A 65 -25.06 0.50 22.64
C ALA A 65 -25.45 1.51 23.73
N PHE A 66 -25.82 2.74 23.37
CA PHE A 66 -26.35 3.74 24.31
C PHE A 66 -27.73 4.17 23.84
N GLY A 67 -28.74 3.90 24.68
CA GLY A 67 -30.15 4.00 24.36
C GLY A 67 -30.60 5.37 23.85
N GLY A 68 -31.63 5.32 23.02
CA GLY A 68 -32.44 6.46 22.63
C GLY A 68 -33.80 5.94 22.20
N THR A 69 -34.69 5.75 23.18
CA THR A 69 -36.14 5.77 22.93
C THR A 69 -36.51 7.14 22.39
N GLY A 70 -37.15 7.16 21.23
CA GLY A 70 -37.84 8.29 20.63
C GLY A 70 -38.83 7.75 19.63
#